data_AF-A0A0G0LLD4-F1
#
_entry.id   AF-A0A0G0LLD4-F1
#
_cell.length_a   1.000
_cell.length_b   1.000
_cell.length_c   1.000
_cell.angle_alpha   90.00
_cell.angle_beta   90.00
_cell.angle_gamma   90.00
#
_symmetry.space_group_name_H-M   'P 1'
#
loop_
_entity.id
_entity.type
_entity.pdbx_description
1 polymer ?
#
loop_
_entity_poly.entity_id
_entity_poly.type
_entity_poly.pdbx_seq_one_letter_code
_entity_poly.pdbx_strand_id
1 'polypeptide(L)'
;MKKFMSKFQFRPCCKLLIGIERECFLVNGSGEIVPIAQRVLEILTDRERFGYELSACQLEDRIGPCNLSDVKNRLLENEKDIMVAEDELRFKRMQMEVAPEDMPLDVYPDPVGRYKEIVNNLPRNVLLSACRVIGTHVHVGMPNYEIALKVYNRVIPELNRLCDEGDGSSGQRLKIYKTMAPDQSLRPYKDWSDFHRQAIEKDFANDPRKCWHLIRISVHGTIEFRMFGTTGNLDKIERWAKICHNLCRDAMEL
;
A
#
# COMPACT_ATOMS: atom_id res chain seq x y z
N MET A 1 2.48 -9.17 24.71
CA MET A 1 3.43 -9.76 23.73
C MET A 1 2.77 -10.83 22.85
N LYS A 2 2.36 -12.00 23.37
CA LYS A 2 1.76 -13.08 22.55
C LYS A 2 0.59 -12.64 21.65
N LYS A 3 -0.37 -11.88 22.21
CA LYS A 3 -1.51 -11.29 21.47
C LYS A 3 -1.09 -10.31 20.36
N PHE A 4 0.04 -9.62 20.53
CA PHE A 4 0.56 -8.71 19.51
C PHE A 4 1.25 -9.51 18.39
N MET A 5 2.12 -10.45 18.75
CA MET A 5 2.79 -11.34 17.80
C MET A 5 1.81 -12.12 16.92
N SER A 6 0.70 -12.61 17.48
CA SER A 6 -0.31 -13.36 16.74
C SER A 6 -1.05 -12.55 15.67
N LYS A 7 -0.84 -11.23 15.60
CA LYS A 7 -1.38 -10.37 14.53
C LYS A 7 -0.56 -10.45 13.24
N PHE A 8 0.65 -11.01 13.29
CA PHE A 8 1.57 -11.08 12.16
C PHE A 8 1.61 -12.51 11.60
N GLN A 9 1.24 -12.65 10.33
CA GLN A 9 1.07 -13.94 9.66
C GLN A 9 2.33 -14.35 8.89
N PHE A 10 3.42 -14.62 9.62
CA PHE A 10 4.66 -15.11 8.99
C PHE A 10 4.46 -16.51 8.41
N ARG A 11 4.84 -16.69 7.14
CA ARG A 11 4.70 -17.95 6.40
C ARG A 11 6.06 -18.34 5.82
N PRO A 12 6.77 -19.33 6.39
CA PRO A 12 8.07 -19.79 5.87
C PRO A 12 8.05 -20.15 4.38
N CYS A 13 6.95 -20.74 3.89
CA CYS A 13 6.78 -21.09 2.48
C CYS A 13 6.63 -19.88 1.55
N CYS A 14 6.35 -18.69 2.08
CA CYS A 14 6.27 -17.44 1.31
C CYS A 14 7.55 -16.60 1.38
N LYS A 15 8.66 -17.15 1.93
CA LYS A 15 9.94 -16.45 2.01
C LYS A 15 10.34 -15.88 0.65
N LEU A 16 10.60 -14.58 0.61
CA LEU A 16 11.00 -13.79 -0.56
C LEU A 16 9.99 -13.79 -1.72
N LEU A 17 8.78 -14.33 -1.54
CA LEU A 17 7.69 -14.11 -2.50
C LEU A 17 7.23 -12.66 -2.44
N ILE A 18 6.74 -12.17 -3.57
CA ILE A 18 6.34 -10.79 -3.79
C ILE A 18 4.82 -10.67 -3.77
N GLY A 19 4.33 -9.67 -3.05
CA GLY A 19 3.00 -9.11 -3.24
C GLY A 19 3.10 -7.66 -3.69
N ILE A 20 2.17 -7.21 -4.52
CA ILE A 20 2.07 -5.81 -4.95
C ILE A 20 0.64 -5.35 -4.72
N GLU A 21 0.48 -4.14 -4.22
CA GLU A 21 -0.79 -3.42 -4.19
C GLU A 21 -0.60 -2.14 -5.02
N ARG A 22 -1.51 -1.85 -5.94
CA ARG A 22 -1.49 -0.63 -6.76
C ARG A 22 -2.80 0.09 -6.64
N GLU A 23 -2.72 1.38 -6.40
CA GLU A 23 -3.87 2.26 -6.33
C GLU A 23 -3.95 3.10 -7.61
N CYS A 24 -5.17 3.35 -8.09
CA CYS A 24 -5.44 4.24 -9.23
C CYS A 24 -6.71 5.07 -8.99
N PHE A 25 -6.78 6.25 -9.61
CA PHE A 25 -8.01 7.04 -9.62
C PHE A 25 -8.95 6.59 -10.74
N LEU A 26 -10.24 6.71 -10.49
CA LEU A 26 -11.31 6.38 -11.45
C LEU A 26 -11.84 7.66 -12.07
N VAL A 27 -11.84 7.75 -13.40
CA VAL A 27 -12.27 8.94 -14.14
C VAL A 27 -13.38 8.64 -15.15
N ASN A 28 -14.26 9.61 -15.37
CA ASN A 28 -15.31 9.53 -16.38
C ASN A 28 -14.78 9.81 -17.80
N GLY A 29 -15.67 9.79 -18.80
CA GLY A 29 -15.32 10.08 -20.20
C GLY A 29 -14.79 11.49 -20.47
N SER A 30 -15.00 12.43 -19.56
CA SER A 30 -14.44 13.79 -19.61
C SER A 30 -13.08 13.91 -18.89
N GLY A 31 -12.60 12.84 -18.26
CA GLY A 31 -11.36 12.82 -17.48
C GLY A 31 -11.49 13.31 -16.04
N GLU A 32 -12.72 13.54 -15.55
CA GLU A 32 -12.96 13.98 -14.17
C GLU A 32 -12.95 12.79 -13.22
N ILE A 33 -12.34 12.95 -12.03
CA ILE A 33 -12.33 11.93 -10.98
C ILE A 33 -13.75 11.72 -10.45
N VAL A 34 -14.21 10.48 -10.39
CA VAL A 34 -15.59 10.13 -10.00
C VAL A 34 -15.65 9.00 -8.96
N PRO A 35 -16.61 9.05 -8.02
CA PRO A 35 -16.70 8.09 -6.92
C PRO A 35 -17.45 6.82 -7.33
N ILE A 36 -16.87 6.03 -8.25
CA ILE A 36 -17.52 4.86 -8.85
C ILE A 36 -16.96 3.52 -8.37
N ALA A 37 -16.02 3.50 -7.41
CA ALA A 37 -15.30 2.29 -7.00
C ALA A 37 -16.24 1.15 -6.57
N GLN A 38 -17.36 1.46 -5.92
CA GLN A 38 -18.34 0.43 -5.52
C GLN A 38 -18.88 -0.33 -6.73
N ARG A 39 -19.30 0.39 -7.78
CA ARG A 39 -19.83 -0.20 -9.02
C ARG A 39 -18.76 -0.98 -9.78
N VAL A 40 -17.53 -0.47 -9.81
CA VAL A 40 -16.39 -1.18 -10.41
C VAL A 40 -16.16 -2.51 -9.69
N LEU A 41 -16.20 -2.50 -8.37
CA LEU A 41 -16.05 -3.69 -7.53
C LEU A 41 -17.25 -4.64 -7.61
N GLU A 42 -18.44 -4.20 -7.99
CA GLU A 42 -19.56 -5.13 -8.28
C GLU A 42 -19.28 -6.00 -9.51
N ILE A 43 -18.51 -5.50 -10.48
CA ILE A 43 -18.04 -6.25 -11.66
C ILE A 43 -16.79 -7.07 -11.33
N LEU A 44 -15.82 -6.46 -10.63
CA LEU A 44 -14.59 -7.13 -10.21
C LEU A 44 -14.84 -7.94 -8.92
N THR A 45 -15.44 -9.11 -9.08
CA THR A 45 -15.91 -9.94 -7.95
C THR A 45 -14.80 -10.60 -7.13
N ASP A 46 -13.58 -10.71 -7.67
CA ASP A 46 -12.43 -11.27 -6.95
C ASP A 46 -11.92 -10.27 -5.90
N ARG A 47 -12.39 -10.44 -4.66
CA ARG A 47 -12.06 -9.57 -3.52
C ARG A 47 -10.63 -9.73 -3.01
N GLU A 48 -9.93 -10.79 -3.39
CA GLU A 48 -8.52 -10.95 -3.03
C GLU A 48 -7.64 -10.09 -3.95
N ARG A 49 -8.03 -10.00 -5.23
CA ARG A 49 -7.31 -9.21 -6.25
C ARG A 49 -7.74 -7.76 -6.32
N PHE A 50 -8.99 -7.44 -6.03
CA PHE A 50 -9.51 -6.08 -6.18
C PHE A 50 -10.18 -5.59 -4.90
N GLY A 51 -9.80 -4.39 -4.48
CA GLY A 51 -10.30 -3.76 -3.28
C GLY A 51 -10.53 -2.27 -3.46
N TYR A 52 -10.88 -1.65 -2.35
CA TYR A 52 -11.18 -0.24 -2.25
C TYR A 52 -10.25 0.40 -1.22
N GLU A 53 -10.07 1.70 -1.38
CA GLU A 53 -9.43 2.56 -0.38
C GLU A 53 -10.47 3.44 0.32
N LEU A 54 -10.02 4.32 1.21
CA LEU A 54 -10.89 5.29 1.90
C LEU A 54 -11.75 6.09 0.91
N SER A 55 -11.14 6.54 -0.20
CA SER A 55 -11.84 7.30 -1.24
C SER A 55 -12.65 6.38 -2.15
N ALA A 56 -13.92 6.69 -2.37
CA ALA A 56 -14.75 6.01 -3.37
C ALA A 56 -14.28 6.28 -4.82
N CYS A 57 -13.31 7.17 -5.01
CA CYS A 57 -12.69 7.48 -6.31
C CYS A 57 -11.45 6.63 -6.61
N GLN A 58 -11.05 5.75 -5.70
CA GLN A 58 -9.84 4.94 -5.82
C GLN A 58 -10.19 3.46 -5.98
N LEU A 59 -9.46 2.77 -6.85
CA LEU A 59 -9.46 1.32 -6.96
C LEU A 59 -8.07 0.81 -6.59
N GLU A 60 -8.02 -0.24 -5.77
CA GLU A 60 -6.79 -0.96 -5.47
C GLU A 60 -6.82 -2.33 -6.16
N ASP A 61 -5.77 -2.66 -6.92
CA ASP A 61 -5.54 -4.00 -7.44
C ASP A 61 -4.29 -4.63 -6.80
N ARG A 62 -4.38 -5.92 -6.51
CA ARG A 62 -3.39 -6.67 -5.75
C ARG A 62 -2.97 -7.92 -6.50
N ILE A 63 -1.71 -8.29 -6.34
CA ILE A 63 -1.18 -9.58 -6.77
C ILE A 63 -0.35 -10.23 -5.66
N GLY A 64 -0.16 -11.54 -5.79
CA GLY A 64 0.74 -12.32 -4.96
C GLY A 64 0.09 -12.99 -3.75
N PRO A 65 0.87 -13.73 -2.95
CA PRO A 65 2.31 -13.92 -3.08
C PRO A 65 2.70 -14.71 -4.34
N CYS A 66 3.67 -14.22 -5.12
CA CYS A 66 4.19 -14.88 -6.32
C CYS A 66 5.72 -14.77 -6.43
N ASN A 67 6.35 -15.48 -7.37
CA ASN A 67 7.76 -15.26 -7.64
C ASN A 67 7.97 -13.88 -8.28
N LEU A 68 9.18 -13.33 -8.12
CA LEU A 68 9.54 -12.06 -8.73
C LEU A 68 9.36 -12.08 -10.26
N SER A 69 9.68 -13.20 -10.91
CA SER A 69 9.51 -13.39 -12.37
C SER A 69 8.05 -13.35 -12.84
N ASP A 70 7.10 -13.57 -11.93
CA ASP A 70 5.68 -13.67 -12.26
C ASP A 70 4.96 -12.33 -12.11
N VAL A 71 5.58 -11.33 -11.46
CA VAL A 71 4.98 -10.04 -11.11
C VAL A 71 4.32 -9.38 -12.32
N LYS A 72 5.05 -9.23 -13.43
CA LYS A 72 4.54 -8.56 -14.63
C LYS A 72 3.33 -9.29 -15.24
N ASN A 73 3.38 -10.62 -15.31
CA ASN A 73 2.29 -11.41 -15.87
C ASN A 73 1.03 -11.35 -15.00
N ARG A 74 1.19 -11.39 -13.67
CA ARG A 74 0.07 -11.26 -12.72
C ARG A 74 -0.58 -9.88 -12.80
N LEU A 75 0.22 -8.81 -12.92
CA LEU A 75 -0.31 -7.47 -13.12
C LEU A 75 -1.08 -7.36 -14.45
N LEU A 76 -0.56 -7.97 -15.53
CA LEU A 76 -1.26 -8.02 -16.82
C LEU A 76 -2.60 -8.78 -16.75
N GLU A 77 -2.72 -9.79 -15.89
CA GLU A 77 -4.01 -10.47 -15.63
C GLU A 77 -5.02 -9.49 -15.01
N ASN A 78 -4.60 -8.69 -14.00
CA ASN A 78 -5.44 -7.64 -13.43
C ASN A 78 -5.83 -6.57 -14.46
N GLU A 79 -4.89 -6.13 -15.32
CA GLU A 79 -5.17 -5.16 -16.38
C GLU A 79 -6.31 -5.60 -17.29
N LYS A 80 -6.33 -6.88 -17.69
CA LYS A 80 -7.37 -7.44 -18.57
C LYS A 80 -8.75 -7.39 -17.92
N ASP A 81 -8.85 -7.80 -16.66
CA ASP A 81 -10.12 -7.83 -15.94
C ASP A 81 -10.65 -6.41 -15.70
N ILE A 82 -9.76 -5.47 -15.35
CA ILE A 82 -10.16 -4.07 -15.17
C ILE A 82 -10.60 -3.44 -16.49
N MET A 83 -9.97 -3.77 -17.63
CA MET A 83 -10.40 -3.28 -18.94
C MET A 83 -11.84 -3.68 -19.30
N VAL A 84 -12.30 -4.86 -18.85
CA VAL A 84 -13.70 -5.29 -19.03
C VAL A 84 -14.62 -4.36 -18.24
N ALA A 85 -14.30 -4.09 -16.97
CA ALA A 85 -15.09 -3.18 -16.15
C ALA A 85 -15.07 -1.74 -16.70
N GLU A 86 -13.93 -1.27 -17.20
CA GLU A 86 -13.79 0.06 -17.85
C GLU A 86 -14.76 0.22 -19.03
N ASP A 87 -14.89 -0.81 -19.87
CA ASP A 87 -15.80 -0.81 -21.02
C ASP A 87 -17.26 -0.79 -20.58
N GLU A 88 -17.63 -1.69 -19.65
CA GLU A 88 -19.02 -1.85 -19.19
C GLU A 88 -19.55 -0.59 -18.49
N LEU A 89 -18.73 0.02 -17.62
CA LEU A 89 -19.11 1.20 -16.83
C LEU A 89 -18.71 2.52 -17.48
N ARG A 90 -18.05 2.49 -18.65
CA ARG A 90 -17.58 3.66 -19.40
C ARG A 90 -16.71 4.60 -18.57
N PHE A 91 -15.75 4.04 -17.84
CA PHE A 91 -14.75 4.79 -17.08
C PHE A 91 -13.34 4.47 -17.56
N LYS A 92 -12.35 5.22 -17.05
CA LYS A 92 -10.93 4.93 -17.21
C LYS A 92 -10.19 5.04 -15.89
N ARG A 93 -9.05 4.37 -15.80
CA ARG A 93 -8.09 4.60 -14.71
C ARG A 93 -7.15 5.75 -15.03
N MET A 94 -6.80 6.53 -14.01
CA MET A 94 -5.79 7.57 -14.07
C MET A 94 -4.69 7.28 -13.05
N GLN A 95 -3.46 7.10 -13.56
CA GLN A 95 -2.28 6.81 -12.77
C GLN A 95 -1.53 8.11 -12.44
N MET A 96 -2.12 8.93 -11.56
CA MET A 96 -1.49 10.15 -11.03
C MET A 96 -1.30 10.02 -9.53
N GLU A 97 -0.12 10.37 -9.00
CA GLU A 97 0.17 10.19 -7.57
C GLU A 97 -0.64 11.13 -6.66
N VAL A 98 -1.07 12.28 -7.20
CA VAL A 98 -1.75 13.34 -6.46
C VAL A 98 -2.93 13.85 -7.28
N ALA A 99 -4.14 13.65 -6.77
CA ALA A 99 -5.36 14.21 -7.33
C ALA A 99 -5.47 15.74 -7.08
N PRO A 100 -6.27 16.47 -7.87
CA PRO A 100 -6.52 17.89 -7.65
C PRO A 100 -7.28 18.15 -6.33
N GLU A 101 -7.30 19.41 -5.88
CA GLU A 101 -7.87 19.80 -4.58
C GLU A 101 -9.40 19.76 -4.54
N ASP A 102 -10.02 19.80 -5.71
CA ASP A 102 -11.46 19.76 -5.93
C ASP A 102 -11.98 18.35 -6.24
N MET A 103 -11.16 17.30 -6.06
CA MET A 103 -11.62 15.93 -6.24
C MET A 103 -12.79 15.60 -5.30
N PRO A 104 -13.72 14.71 -5.70
CA PRO A 104 -14.77 14.25 -4.80
C PRO A 104 -14.18 13.62 -3.53
N LEU A 105 -14.85 13.86 -2.40
CA LEU A 105 -14.47 13.32 -1.09
C LEU A 105 -15.44 12.24 -0.60
N ASP A 106 -16.24 11.70 -1.52
CA ASP A 106 -17.07 10.54 -1.28
C ASP A 106 -16.19 9.40 -0.77
N VAL A 107 -16.64 8.82 0.34
CA VAL A 107 -15.94 7.74 1.02
C VAL A 107 -16.59 6.43 0.63
N TYR A 108 -15.76 5.41 0.40
CA TYR A 108 -16.27 4.10 0.03
C TYR A 108 -17.25 3.59 1.10
N PRO A 109 -18.44 3.08 0.73
CA PRO A 109 -19.42 2.57 1.69
C PRO A 109 -18.98 1.21 2.22
N ASP A 110 -18.01 1.23 3.12
CA ASP A 110 -17.39 0.02 3.64
C ASP A 110 -18.38 -0.80 4.49
N PRO A 111 -18.50 -2.11 4.27
CA PRO A 111 -19.54 -2.94 4.89
C PRO A 111 -19.40 -3.07 6.41
N VAL A 112 -18.22 -2.76 6.95
CA VAL A 112 -17.92 -2.82 8.39
C VAL A 112 -17.98 -1.45 9.08
N GLY A 113 -18.28 -0.37 8.34
CA GLY A 113 -18.49 0.99 8.86
C GLY A 113 -17.24 1.73 9.36
N ARG A 114 -16.05 1.16 9.16
CA ARG A 114 -14.76 1.73 9.59
C ARG A 114 -14.49 3.09 8.96
N TYR A 115 -14.77 3.26 7.67
CA TYR A 115 -14.49 4.52 7.01
C TYR A 115 -15.47 5.61 7.41
N LYS A 116 -16.73 5.24 7.67
CA LYS A 116 -17.71 6.16 8.25
C LYS A 116 -17.24 6.71 9.60
N GLU A 117 -16.66 5.85 10.45
CA GLU A 117 -16.05 6.29 11.72
C GLU A 117 -14.83 7.20 11.51
N ILE A 118 -13.96 6.86 10.56
CA ILE A 118 -12.77 7.67 10.23
C ILE A 118 -13.20 9.08 9.78
N VAL A 119 -14.14 9.19 8.85
CA VAL A 119 -14.61 10.48 8.29
C VAL A 119 -15.21 11.37 9.37
N ASN A 120 -15.98 10.80 10.30
CA ASN A 120 -16.60 11.57 11.38
C ASN A 120 -15.58 12.20 12.34
N ASN A 121 -14.36 11.67 12.39
CA ASN A 121 -13.34 12.08 13.36
C ASN A 121 -12.14 12.78 12.72
N LEU A 122 -11.99 12.74 11.38
CA LEU A 122 -10.87 13.37 10.70
C LEU A 122 -11.16 14.84 10.35
N PRO A 123 -10.23 15.76 10.66
CA PRO A 123 -10.27 17.10 10.09
C PRO A 123 -10.34 17.05 8.57
N ARG A 124 -11.13 17.95 7.95
CA ARG A 124 -11.37 17.95 6.50
C ARG A 124 -10.08 17.97 5.68
N ASN A 125 -9.06 18.71 6.11
CA ASN A 125 -7.76 18.77 5.44
C ASN A 125 -6.99 17.43 5.49
N VAL A 126 -7.15 16.66 6.56
CA VAL A 126 -6.57 15.32 6.69
C VAL A 126 -7.32 14.34 5.80
N LEU A 127 -8.65 14.39 5.78
CA LEU A 127 -9.48 13.57 4.88
C LEU A 127 -9.15 13.87 3.41
N LEU A 128 -9.05 15.15 3.04
CA LEU A 128 -8.65 15.56 1.69
C LEU A 128 -7.26 15.02 1.34
N SER A 129 -6.31 15.09 2.27
CA SER A 129 -4.97 14.52 2.07
C SER A 129 -5.01 13.01 1.86
N ALA A 130 -5.90 12.30 2.57
CA ALA A 130 -6.10 10.86 2.43
C ALA A 130 -6.69 10.44 1.11
N CYS A 131 -7.71 11.15 0.64
CA CYS A 131 -8.32 10.82 -0.64
C CYS A 131 -7.45 11.21 -1.83
N ARG A 132 -6.50 12.15 -1.67
CA ARG A 132 -5.73 12.72 -2.79
C ARG A 132 -4.48 11.97 -3.18
N VAL A 133 -3.95 11.10 -2.34
CA VAL A 133 -2.71 10.39 -2.64
C VAL A 133 -3.00 8.95 -2.98
N ILE A 134 -2.29 8.44 -3.98
CA ILE A 134 -2.26 7.02 -4.30
C ILE A 134 -0.82 6.51 -4.46
N GLY A 135 -0.60 5.23 -4.22
CA GLY A 135 0.73 4.63 -4.29
C GLY A 135 0.77 3.20 -4.83
N THR A 136 2.00 2.68 -4.89
CA THR A 136 2.27 1.26 -5.08
C THR A 136 2.96 0.72 -3.84
N HIS A 137 2.43 -0.34 -3.26
CA HIS A 137 3.05 -1.04 -2.14
C HIS A 137 3.72 -2.32 -2.63
N VAL A 138 4.96 -2.55 -2.19
CA VAL A 138 5.69 -3.80 -2.45
C VAL A 138 5.82 -4.56 -1.14
N HIS A 139 5.35 -5.80 -1.12
CA HIS A 139 5.49 -6.72 0.00
C HIS A 139 6.51 -7.80 -0.33
N VAL A 140 7.46 -8.05 0.57
CA VAL A 140 8.42 -9.16 0.49
C VAL A 140 8.21 -10.11 1.66
N GLY A 141 7.89 -11.37 1.38
CA GLY A 141 7.53 -12.37 2.39
C GLY A 141 8.68 -12.74 3.33
N MET A 142 8.41 -12.72 4.64
CA MET A 142 9.38 -13.04 5.69
C MET A 142 9.05 -14.40 6.33
N PRO A 143 10.06 -15.23 6.65
CA PRO A 143 9.81 -16.57 7.17
C PRO A 143 9.36 -16.59 8.65
N ASN A 144 9.81 -15.62 9.44
CA ASN A 144 9.48 -15.48 10.86
C ASN A 144 9.76 -14.03 11.33
N TYR A 145 9.40 -13.72 12.58
CA TYR A 145 9.50 -12.37 13.13
C TYR A 145 10.95 -11.97 13.42
N GLU A 146 11.83 -12.91 13.78
CA GLU A 146 13.24 -12.65 14.05
C GLU A 146 13.96 -12.14 12.80
N ILE A 147 13.77 -12.86 11.68
CA ILE A 147 14.32 -12.47 10.38
C ILE A 147 13.66 -11.20 9.87
N ALA A 148 12.35 -11.03 10.03
CA ALA A 148 11.67 -9.80 9.64
C ALA A 148 12.24 -8.56 10.36
N LEU A 149 12.49 -8.65 11.67
CA LEU A 149 13.07 -7.55 12.44
C LEU A 149 14.48 -7.22 11.97
N LYS A 150 15.30 -8.25 11.76
CA LYS A 150 16.67 -8.11 11.23
C LYS A 150 16.67 -7.42 9.86
N VAL A 151 15.85 -7.92 8.94
CA VAL A 151 15.73 -7.34 7.59
C VAL A 151 15.23 -5.91 7.67
N TYR A 152 14.15 -5.64 8.42
CA TYR A 152 13.62 -4.30 8.62
C TYR A 152 14.72 -3.32 9.04
N ASN A 153 15.44 -3.62 10.13
CA ASN A 153 16.51 -2.77 10.64
C ASN A 153 17.61 -2.49 9.61
N ARG A 154 17.85 -3.45 8.70
CA ARG A 154 18.87 -3.33 7.66
C ARG A 154 18.40 -2.52 6.46
N VAL A 155 17.11 -2.54 6.13
CA VAL A 155 16.57 -1.85 4.95
C VAL A 155 16.07 -0.44 5.24
N ILE A 156 15.72 -0.08 6.48
CA ILE A 156 15.27 1.29 6.78
C ILE A 156 16.27 2.41 6.42
N PRO A 157 17.61 2.23 6.44
CA PRO A 157 18.54 3.27 5.99
C PRO A 157 18.40 3.59 4.48
N GLU A 158 17.80 2.69 3.69
CA GLU A 158 17.58 2.86 2.26
C GLU A 158 16.38 3.77 1.93
N LEU A 159 15.61 4.21 2.94
CA LEU A 159 14.35 4.92 2.74
C LEU A 159 14.48 6.09 1.76
N ASN A 160 15.46 6.98 1.96
CA ASN A 160 15.61 8.17 1.11
C ASN A 160 15.87 7.79 -0.35
N ARG A 161 16.77 6.84 -0.60
CA ARG A 161 17.04 6.34 -1.95
C ARG A 161 15.79 5.73 -2.60
N LEU A 162 14.97 5.00 -1.82
CA LEU A 162 13.73 4.40 -2.31
C LEU A 162 12.63 5.44 -2.58
N CYS A 163 12.58 6.51 -1.78
CA CYS A 163 11.68 7.65 -2.05
C CYS A 163 12.05 8.30 -3.38
N ASP A 164 13.33 8.60 -3.62
CA ASP A 164 13.80 9.22 -4.86
C ASP A 164 13.51 8.32 -6.09
N GLU A 165 13.68 7.02 -5.92
CA GLU A 165 13.40 6.00 -6.94
C GLU A 165 11.90 5.87 -7.28
N GLY A 166 11.04 6.15 -6.31
CA GLY A 166 9.59 5.99 -6.39
C GLY A 166 8.82 7.26 -6.73
N ASP A 167 9.49 8.41 -6.76
CA ASP A 167 8.86 9.72 -6.88
C ASP A 167 8.57 10.11 -8.34
N GLY A 168 7.29 10.19 -8.68
CA GLY A 168 6.78 10.74 -9.93
C GLY A 168 6.06 12.08 -9.75
N SER A 169 6.01 12.63 -8.53
CA SER A 169 5.31 13.87 -8.19
C SER A 169 6.22 14.96 -7.61
N SER A 170 7.54 14.82 -7.76
CA SER A 170 8.53 15.76 -7.21
C SER A 170 8.35 15.97 -5.70
N GLY A 171 8.05 14.89 -4.98
CA GLY A 171 7.87 14.82 -3.54
C GLY A 171 6.49 15.27 -3.06
N GLN A 172 5.58 15.68 -3.96
CA GLN A 172 4.27 16.20 -3.58
C GLN A 172 3.41 15.14 -2.89
N ARG A 173 3.41 13.90 -3.38
CA ARG A 173 2.70 12.78 -2.74
C ARG A 173 3.14 12.59 -1.30
N LEU A 174 4.45 12.47 -1.06
CA LEU A 174 5.00 12.26 0.27
C LEU A 174 4.80 13.48 1.19
N LYS A 175 4.79 14.70 0.63
CA LYS A 175 4.44 15.92 1.37
C LYS A 175 2.99 15.89 1.85
N ILE A 176 2.04 15.48 1.00
CA ILE A 176 0.62 15.35 1.37
C ILE A 176 0.42 14.19 2.36
N TYR A 177 1.11 13.06 2.15
CA TYR A 177 1.06 11.90 3.04
C TYR A 177 1.45 12.27 4.49
N LYS A 178 2.40 13.18 4.68
CA LYS A 178 2.78 13.72 6.01
C LYS A 178 1.66 14.48 6.73
N THR A 179 0.65 14.97 6.03
CA THR A 179 -0.54 15.58 6.67
C THR A 179 -1.36 14.54 7.43
N MET A 180 -1.45 13.32 6.90
CA MET A 180 -2.16 12.21 7.55
C MET A 180 -1.32 11.46 8.58
N ALA A 181 -0.04 11.31 8.26
CA ALA A 181 0.93 10.56 9.03
C ALA A 181 2.08 11.49 9.40
N PRO A 182 1.90 12.42 10.35
CA PRO A 182 2.95 13.39 10.70
C PRO A 182 4.18 12.72 11.32
N ASP A 183 3.98 11.60 12.01
CA ASP A 183 5.05 10.79 12.57
C ASP A 183 5.34 9.55 11.71
N GLN A 184 6.35 9.68 10.85
CA GLN A 184 6.89 8.60 10.01
C GLN A 184 8.28 8.18 10.46
N SER A 185 8.64 8.45 11.71
CA SER A 185 10.00 8.21 12.20
C SER A 185 10.34 6.72 12.18
N LEU A 186 11.13 6.30 11.19
CA LEU A 186 11.71 4.98 11.17
C LEU A 186 12.89 4.94 12.15
N ARG A 187 12.92 3.93 13.00
CA ARG A 187 14.06 3.62 13.85
C ARG A 187 14.32 2.12 13.84
N PRO A 188 15.58 1.69 14.03
CA PRO A 188 15.85 0.28 14.26
C PRO A 188 15.27 -0.15 15.62
N TYR A 189 14.91 -1.42 15.71
CA TYR A 189 14.43 -2.06 16.92
C TYR A 189 15.48 -3.01 17.48
N LYS A 190 15.68 -2.98 18.79
CA LYS A 190 16.60 -3.93 19.43
C LYS A 190 16.11 -5.37 19.32
N ASP A 191 14.82 -5.57 19.58
CA ASP A 191 14.15 -6.86 19.62
C ASP A 191 12.64 -6.67 19.42
N TRP A 192 11.88 -7.77 19.41
CA TRP A 192 10.43 -7.71 19.23
C TRP A 192 9.70 -7.03 20.39
N SER A 193 10.31 -7.02 21.58
CA SER A 193 9.73 -6.32 22.74
C SER A 193 9.85 -4.81 22.59
N ASP A 194 10.96 -4.34 22.00
CA ASP A 194 11.13 -2.94 21.64
C ASP A 194 10.18 -2.48 20.53
N PHE A 195 9.97 -3.32 19.51
CA PHE A 195 8.96 -3.06 18.49
C PHE A 195 7.56 -2.96 19.09
N HIS A 196 7.16 -3.91 19.94
CA HIS A 196 5.86 -3.89 20.60
C HIS A 196 5.68 -2.68 21.53
N ARG A 197 6.72 -2.26 22.25
CA ARG A 197 6.67 -1.05 23.08
C ARG A 197 6.42 0.18 22.22
N GLN A 198 7.11 0.33 21.10
CA GLN A 198 6.82 1.42 20.18
C GLN A 198 5.39 1.32 19.62
N ALA A 199 4.92 0.13 19.31
CA ALA A 199 3.54 -0.08 18.86
C ALA A 199 2.50 0.40 19.87
N ILE A 200 2.77 0.27 21.17
CA ILE A 200 1.91 0.81 22.24
C ILE A 200 2.01 2.35 22.25
N GLU A 201 3.24 2.89 22.26
CA GLU A 201 3.50 4.34 22.31
C GLU A 201 2.88 5.10 21.12
N LYS A 202 2.82 4.44 19.95
CA LYS A 202 2.31 5.01 18.70
C LYS A 202 0.88 4.53 18.36
N ASP A 203 0.18 3.90 19.30
CA ASP A 203 -1.21 3.44 19.15
C ASP A 203 -1.49 2.50 17.95
N PHE A 204 -0.52 1.66 17.56
CA PHE A 204 -0.73 0.62 16.54
C PHE A 204 -0.59 -0.81 17.06
N ALA A 205 -0.39 -1.01 18.38
CA ALA A 205 -0.35 -2.34 18.98
C ALA A 205 -1.69 -3.10 18.83
N ASN A 206 -2.81 -2.40 18.94
CA ASN A 206 -4.15 -2.98 18.81
C ASN A 206 -4.58 -3.08 17.35
N ASP A 207 -4.30 -2.05 16.55
CA ASP A 207 -4.57 -2.00 15.11
C ASP A 207 -3.29 -1.65 14.34
N PRO A 208 -2.53 -2.65 13.86
CA PRO A 208 -1.32 -2.42 13.09
C PRO A 208 -1.53 -1.58 11.82
N ARG A 209 -2.77 -1.45 11.33
CA ARG A 209 -3.09 -0.59 10.16
C ARG A 209 -2.87 0.90 10.47
N LYS A 210 -2.83 1.29 11.75
CA LYS A 210 -2.43 2.63 12.20
C LYS A 210 -0.92 2.88 12.11
N CYS A 211 -0.12 1.88 11.76
CA CYS A 211 1.31 2.06 11.48
C CYS A 211 1.50 2.64 10.07
N TRP A 212 1.70 3.96 10.01
CA TRP A 212 1.87 4.72 8.77
C TRP A 212 3.32 4.84 8.28
N HIS A 213 4.21 3.98 8.78
CA HIS A 213 5.59 3.94 8.35
C HIS A 213 5.70 3.57 6.86
N LEU A 214 6.62 4.25 6.14
CA LEU A 214 6.86 4.00 4.70
C LEU A 214 7.58 2.68 4.42
N ILE A 215 8.32 2.17 5.40
CA ILE A 215 8.81 0.79 5.43
C ILE A 215 8.28 0.21 6.73
N ARG A 216 7.60 -0.93 6.69
CA ARG A 216 7.06 -1.56 7.91
C ARG A 216 7.09 -3.07 7.86
N ILE A 217 7.07 -3.69 9.04
CA ILE A 217 6.73 -5.10 9.18
C ILE A 217 5.21 -5.18 9.17
N SER A 218 4.64 -5.80 8.14
CA SER A 218 3.18 -5.84 7.93
C SER A 218 2.53 -7.01 8.65
N VAL A 219 1.21 -6.93 8.87
CA VAL A 219 0.41 -8.04 9.42
C VAL A 219 0.41 -9.29 8.54
N HIS A 220 0.76 -9.16 7.26
CA HIS A 220 0.87 -10.26 6.32
C HIS A 220 2.18 -11.05 6.46
N GLY A 221 3.00 -10.72 7.47
CA GLY A 221 4.30 -11.35 7.68
C GLY A 221 5.32 -10.96 6.61
N THR A 222 5.27 -9.70 6.15
CA THR A 222 6.13 -9.18 5.09
C THR A 222 6.89 -7.93 5.53
N ILE A 223 7.96 -7.60 4.81
CA ILE A 223 8.46 -6.22 4.78
C ILE A 223 7.72 -5.50 3.66
N GLU A 224 7.03 -4.44 4.01
CA GLU A 224 6.21 -3.64 3.11
C GLU A 224 6.86 -2.29 2.85
N PHE A 225 7.00 -1.94 1.58
CA PHE A 225 7.59 -0.70 1.07
C PHE A 225 6.49 0.13 0.41
N ARG A 226 6.25 1.36 0.91
CA ARG A 226 5.06 2.18 0.60
C ARG A 226 5.39 3.57 0.03
N MET A 227 6.67 3.83 -0.22
CA MET A 227 7.15 5.12 -0.72
C MET A 227 6.90 5.32 -2.21
N PHE A 228 6.72 4.24 -2.98
CA PHE A 228 6.54 4.33 -4.43
C PHE A 228 5.21 5.00 -4.78
N GLY A 229 5.26 5.89 -5.76
CA GLY A 229 4.08 6.43 -6.39
C GLY A 229 3.31 5.38 -7.21
N THR A 230 2.34 5.86 -7.98
CA THR A 230 1.58 5.02 -8.90
C THR A 230 2.11 5.16 -10.33
N THR A 231 1.92 4.14 -11.16
CA THR A 231 2.28 4.19 -12.58
C THR A 231 1.57 3.09 -13.37
N GLY A 232 1.25 3.37 -14.64
CA GLY A 232 0.81 2.33 -15.59
C GLY A 232 1.96 1.52 -16.20
N ASN A 233 3.21 1.90 -15.94
CA ASN A 233 4.37 1.20 -16.48
C ASN A 233 4.73 -0.02 -15.64
N LEU A 234 4.36 -1.21 -16.12
CA LEU A 234 4.60 -2.48 -15.42
C LEU A 234 6.09 -2.80 -15.26
N ASP A 235 6.96 -2.38 -16.19
CA ASP A 235 8.42 -2.56 -16.06
C ASP A 235 8.99 -1.73 -14.90
N LYS A 236 8.43 -0.54 -14.66
CA LYS A 236 8.79 0.30 -13.51
C LYS A 236 8.40 -0.38 -12.19
N ILE A 237 7.20 -0.98 -12.13
CA ILE A 237 6.72 -1.71 -10.95
C ILE A 237 7.56 -2.97 -10.70
N GLU A 238 7.89 -3.74 -11.74
CA GLU A 238 8.78 -4.90 -11.64
C GLU A 238 10.18 -4.49 -11.15
N ARG A 239 10.71 -3.35 -11.63
CA ARG A 239 11.97 -2.78 -11.15
C ARG A 239 11.92 -2.46 -9.66
N TRP A 240 10.86 -1.81 -9.18
CA TRP A 240 10.68 -1.54 -7.75
C TRP A 240 10.61 -2.84 -6.94
N ALA A 241 9.84 -3.82 -7.39
CA ALA A 241 9.74 -5.14 -6.78
C ALA A 241 11.11 -5.82 -6.67
N LYS A 242 11.91 -5.76 -7.75
CA LYS A 242 13.28 -6.31 -7.78
C LYS A 242 14.22 -5.62 -6.81
N ILE A 243 14.15 -4.30 -6.68
CA ILE A 243 14.96 -3.53 -5.72
C ILE A 243 14.62 -3.97 -4.29
N CYS A 244 13.35 -3.97 -3.92
CA CYS A 244 12.89 -4.38 -2.58
C CYS A 244 13.23 -5.84 -2.26
N HIS A 245 13.02 -6.75 -3.23
CA HIS A 245 13.38 -8.15 -3.10
C HIS A 245 14.87 -8.33 -2.80
N ASN A 246 15.74 -7.69 -3.59
CA ASN A 246 17.19 -7.80 -3.43
C ASN A 246 17.64 -7.24 -2.07
N LEU A 247 17.14 -6.06 -1.66
CA LEU A 247 17.43 -5.50 -0.34
C LEU A 247 17.07 -6.48 0.79
N CYS A 248 15.90 -7.13 0.69
CA CYS A 248 15.47 -8.09 1.69
C CYS A 248 16.31 -9.37 1.67
N ARG A 249 16.61 -9.93 0.49
CA ARG A 249 17.46 -11.12 0.33
C ARG A 249 18.85 -10.88 0.93
N ASP A 250 19.50 -9.80 0.53
CA ASP A 250 20.86 -9.48 0.95
C ASP A 250 20.91 -9.23 2.48
N ALA A 251 19.87 -8.64 3.05
CA ALA A 251 19.74 -8.44 4.50
C ALA A 251 19.50 -9.75 5.30
N MET A 252 18.99 -10.81 4.66
CA MET A 252 18.83 -12.12 5.32
C MET A 252 20.15 -12.89 5.39
N GLU A 253 21.01 -12.73 4.38
CA GLU A 253 22.26 -13.50 4.18
C GLU A 253 23.43 -13.03 5.05
N LEU A 254 23.42 -11.76 5.49
CA LEU A 254 24.41 -11.16 6.41
C LEU A 254 24.09 -11.48 7.87
#